data_AF-K7MWU7-F1
#
_entry.id   AF-K7MWU7-F1
#
_cell.length_a   1.000
_cell.length_b   1.000
_cell.length_c   1.000
_cell.angle_alpha   90.00
_cell.angle_beta   90.00
_cell.angle_gamma   90.00
#
_symmetry.space_group_name_H-M   'P 1'
#
loop_
_entity.id
_entity.type
_entity.pdbx_description
1 polymer ?
#
loop_
_entity_poly.entity_id
_entity_poly.type
_entity_poly.pdbx_seq_one_letter_code
_entity_poly.pdbx_strand_id
1 'polypeptide(L)'
;MDTMQIKCRRAIAKNITTRIPYSECDNVDKIYKKVSSGVRPAALNKVKDPEVKAFIEKCLAQPRARPSAVELLKDPFFDEIDDDDDKNDDCSCSYQ
;
A
#
# COMPACT_ATOMS: atom_id res chain seq x y z
N MET A 1 -11.86 20.26 -7.42
CA MET A 1 -11.54 18.87 -7.86
C MET A 1 -10.23 18.46 -7.20
N ASP A 2 -10.22 18.72 -5.91
CA ASP A 2 -9.08 18.94 -5.05
C ASP A 2 -9.39 18.11 -3.79
N THR A 3 -8.36 17.65 -3.07
CA THR A 3 -8.38 16.93 -1.77
C THR A 3 -8.39 15.40 -1.74
N MET A 4 -8.76 14.66 -2.79
CA MET A 4 -8.86 13.17 -2.70
C MET A 4 -7.57 12.35 -2.96
N GLN A 5 -6.40 12.99 -3.19
CA GLN A 5 -5.16 12.27 -3.56
C GLN A 5 -4.08 12.15 -2.47
N ILE A 6 -4.27 12.68 -1.25
CA ILE A 6 -3.15 12.79 -0.28
C ILE A 6 -3.26 11.88 0.96
N LYS A 7 -4.40 11.25 1.27
CA LYS A 7 -4.52 10.36 2.46
C LYS A 7 -3.97 8.93 2.26
N CYS A 8 -3.78 8.44 1.02
CA CYS A 8 -3.28 7.08 0.77
C CYS A 8 -1.84 6.81 1.26
N ARG A 9 -1.02 7.83 1.53
CA ARG A 9 0.39 7.61 1.92
C ARG A 9 0.59 7.23 3.38
N ARG A 10 -0.32 7.57 4.31
CA ARG A 10 -0.06 7.44 5.76
C ARG A 10 -0.51 6.10 6.36
N ALA A 11 -1.65 5.55 5.97
CA ALA A 11 -2.16 4.30 6.53
C ALA A 11 -1.28 3.10 6.12
N ILE A 12 -0.88 3.06 4.85
CA ILE A 12 -0.02 2.02 4.29
C ILE A 12 1.38 2.10 4.91
N ALA A 13 1.97 3.29 5.06
CA ALA A 13 3.33 3.42 5.58
C ALA A 13 3.49 2.98 7.05
N LYS A 14 2.44 3.10 7.87
CA LYS A 14 2.51 2.77 9.31
C LYS A 14 2.41 1.27 9.57
N ASN A 15 1.61 0.54 8.79
CA ASN A 15 1.39 -0.89 9.01
C ASN A 15 2.14 -1.80 8.04
N ILE A 16 2.62 -1.27 6.91
CA ILE A 16 3.51 -2.02 6.02
C ILE A 16 4.92 -1.90 6.56
N THR A 17 5.44 -3.05 6.99
CA THR A 17 6.82 -3.30 7.39
C THR A 17 7.79 -2.32 6.71
N THR A 18 8.57 -1.55 7.49
CA THR A 18 9.57 -0.56 7.04
C THR A 18 10.74 -1.14 6.22
N ARG A 19 10.58 -2.35 5.69
CA ARG A 19 11.58 -3.10 4.94
C ARG A 19 11.32 -2.94 3.45
N ILE A 20 12.41 -2.81 2.71
CA ILE A 20 12.40 -2.77 1.25
C ILE A 20 11.88 -4.12 0.72
N PRO A 21 10.87 -4.14 -0.17
CA PRO A 21 10.43 -5.35 -0.85
C PRO A 21 11.59 -6.01 -1.60
N TYR A 22 11.66 -7.35 -1.54
CA TYR A 22 12.74 -8.13 -2.15
C TYR A 22 14.16 -7.78 -1.66
N SER A 23 14.30 -7.25 -0.44
CA SER A 23 15.61 -7.03 0.20
C SER A 23 16.51 -8.29 0.25
N GLU A 24 15.94 -9.48 0.08
CA GLU A 24 16.65 -10.76 -0.01
C GLU A 24 17.22 -11.07 -1.40
N CYS A 25 17.04 -10.19 -2.39
CA CYS A 25 17.57 -10.35 -3.74
C CYS A 25 18.79 -9.45 -3.95
N ASP A 26 19.91 -10.03 -4.39
CA ASP A 26 21.17 -9.29 -4.58
C ASP A 26 21.21 -8.46 -5.87
N ASN A 27 20.32 -8.73 -6.82
CA ASN A 27 20.28 -8.04 -8.11
C ASN A 27 18.86 -7.92 -8.68
N VAL A 28 18.72 -7.03 -9.66
CA VAL A 28 17.44 -6.74 -10.32
C VAL A 28 16.93 -7.95 -11.11
N ASP A 29 17.81 -8.79 -11.66
CA ASP A 29 17.40 -9.99 -12.40
C ASP A 29 16.64 -10.99 -11.52
N LYS A 30 17.11 -11.21 -10.28
CA LYS A 30 16.43 -12.06 -9.28
C LYS A 30 15.06 -11.48 -8.92
N ILE A 31 14.97 -10.15 -8.78
CA ILE A 31 13.69 -9.46 -8.52
C ILE A 31 12.74 -9.67 -9.70
N TYR A 32 13.19 -9.41 -10.93
CA TYR A 32 12.38 -9.59 -12.14
C TYR A 32 11.87 -11.02 -12.28
N LYS A 33 12.73 -12.03 -12.07
CA LYS A 33 12.35 -13.44 -12.11
C LYS A 33 11.27 -13.78 -11.07
N LYS A 34 11.42 -13.30 -9.82
CA LYS A 34 10.42 -13.51 -8.76
C LYS A 34 9.09 -12.84 -9.08
N VAL A 35 9.12 -11.55 -9.45
CA VAL A 35 7.91 -10.78 -9.78
C VAL A 35 7.18 -11.43 -10.96
N SER A 36 7.90 -11.77 -12.03
CA SER A 36 7.31 -12.36 -13.23
C SER A 36 6.75 -13.77 -13.01
N SER A 37 7.29 -14.52 -12.03
CA SER A 37 6.75 -15.82 -11.62
C SER A 37 5.66 -15.72 -10.56
N GLY A 38 5.29 -14.52 -10.11
CA GLY A 38 4.29 -14.31 -9.06
C GLY A 38 4.77 -14.62 -7.65
N VAL A 39 6.09 -14.76 -7.43
CA VAL A 39 6.68 -15.01 -6.11
C VAL A 39 6.68 -13.71 -5.30
N ARG A 40 6.00 -13.73 -4.14
CA ARG A 40 5.87 -12.58 -3.24
C ARG A 40 7.17 -12.31 -2.45
N PRO A 41 7.44 -11.06 -2.04
CA PRO A 41 8.65 -10.73 -1.29
C PRO A 41 8.60 -11.35 0.12
N ALA A 42 9.75 -11.76 0.66
CA ALA A 42 9.82 -12.32 2.02
C ALA A 42 9.35 -11.32 3.10
N ALA A 43 9.41 -10.02 2.81
CA ALA A 43 8.88 -8.96 3.67
C ALA A 43 7.37 -9.10 3.93
N LEU A 44 6.58 -9.67 3.01
CA LEU A 44 5.14 -9.86 3.19
C LEU A 44 4.83 -10.82 4.36
N ASN A 45 5.69 -11.81 4.59
CA ASN A 45 5.53 -12.74 5.72
C ASN A 45 5.78 -12.09 7.09
N LYS A 46 6.32 -10.86 7.11
CA LYS A 46 6.56 -10.09 8.35
C LYS A 46 5.41 -9.15 8.70
N VAL A 47 4.42 -9.00 7.82
CA VAL A 47 3.19 -8.26 8.12
C VAL A 47 2.41 -9.07 9.14
N LYS A 48 2.28 -8.54 10.36
CA LYS A 48 1.62 -9.21 11.50
C LYS A 48 0.10 -9.16 11.40
N ASP A 49 -0.40 -8.05 10.89
CA ASP A 49 -1.81 -7.78 10.75
C ASP A 49 -2.39 -8.58 9.56
N PRO A 50 -3.33 -9.52 9.82
CA PRO A 50 -3.90 -10.36 8.77
C PRO A 50 -4.72 -9.56 7.76
N GLU A 51 -5.37 -8.48 8.18
CA GLU A 51 -6.20 -7.64 7.32
C GLU A 51 -5.31 -6.85 6.35
N VAL A 52 -4.24 -6.25 6.86
CA VAL A 52 -3.26 -5.54 6.01
C VAL A 52 -2.52 -6.48 5.11
N LYS A 53 -2.17 -7.67 5.59
CA LYS A 53 -1.58 -8.70 4.73
C LYS A 53 -2.54 -9.07 3.60
N ALA A 54 -3.82 -9.28 3.89
CA ALA A 54 -4.84 -9.58 2.88
C ALA A 54 -5.01 -8.43 1.86
N PHE A 55 -5.04 -7.18 2.34
CA PHE A 55 -5.13 -6.01 1.47
C PHE A 55 -3.91 -5.87 0.53
N ILE A 56 -2.69 -6.08 1.04
CA ILE A 56 -1.48 -6.10 0.21
C ILE A 56 -1.55 -7.23 -0.82
N GLU A 57 -2.04 -8.40 -0.43
CA GLU A 57 -2.18 -9.54 -1.34
C GLU A 57 -3.17 -9.27 -2.48
N LYS A 58 -4.27 -8.54 -2.23
CA LYS A 58 -5.19 -8.06 -3.27
C LYS A 58 -4.48 -7.10 -4.22
N CYS A 59 -3.71 -6.14 -3.69
CA CYS A 59 -2.92 -5.21 -4.50
C CYS A 59 -1.86 -5.91 -5.37
N LEU A 60 -1.31 -7.04 -4.89
CA LEU A 60 -0.30 -7.85 -5.58
C LEU A 60 -0.89 -9.01 -6.39
N ALA A 61 -2.21 -9.05 -6.60
CA ALA A 61 -2.83 -10.05 -7.43
C ALA A 61 -2.28 -10.05 -8.87
N GLN A 62 -2.49 -11.18 -9.55
CA GLN A 62 -2.12 -11.36 -10.96
C GLN A 62 -2.70 -10.22 -11.81
N PRO A 63 -2.01 -9.75 -12.87
CA PRO A 63 -2.44 -8.56 -13.62
C PRO A 63 -3.90 -8.58 -14.08
N ARG A 64 -4.46 -9.76 -14.39
CA ARG A 64 -5.85 -9.92 -14.82
C ARG A 64 -6.88 -9.99 -13.68
N ALA A 65 -6.44 -10.28 -12.46
CA ALA A 65 -7.27 -10.40 -11.28
C ALA A 65 -7.05 -9.24 -10.29
N ARG A 66 -6.23 -8.26 -10.67
CA ARG A 66 -5.90 -7.11 -9.84
C ARG A 66 -7.06 -6.11 -9.88
N PRO A 67 -7.69 -5.80 -8.74
CA PRO A 67 -8.73 -4.78 -8.67
C PRO A 67 -8.17 -3.40 -9.04
N SER A 68 -9.03 -2.58 -9.62
CA SER A 68 -8.76 -1.16 -9.84
C SER A 68 -8.60 -0.43 -8.50
N ALA A 69 -7.99 0.76 -8.54
CA ALA A 69 -7.92 1.61 -7.34
C ALA A 69 -9.31 1.93 -6.76
N VAL A 70 -10.31 2.10 -7.62
CA VAL A 70 -11.71 2.36 -7.20
C VAL A 70 -12.31 1.16 -6.47
N GLU A 71 -12.00 -0.06 -6.90
CA GLU A 71 -12.46 -1.27 -6.22
C GLU A 71 -11.70 -1.51 -4.91
N LEU A 72 -10.39 -1.24 -4.87
CA LEU A 72 -9.58 -1.34 -3.65
C LEU A 72 -10.03 -0.35 -2.56
N LEU A 73 -10.51 0.84 -2.92
CA LEU A 73 -11.03 1.81 -1.95
C LEU A 73 -12.35 1.40 -1.31
N LYS A 74 -13.05 0.41 -1.87
CA LYS A 74 -14.28 -0.18 -1.30
C LYS A 74 -13.97 -1.42 -0.47
N ASP A 75 -12.69 -1.73 -0.24
CA ASP A 75 -12.28 -2.87 0.56
C ASP A 75 -12.57 -2.61 2.04
N PRO A 76 -13.02 -3.62 2.82
CA PRO A 76 -13.28 -3.47 4.25
C PRO A 76 -12.10 -2.94 5.06
N PHE A 77 -10.88 -3.06 4.51
CA PHE A 77 -9.68 -2.45 5.07
C PHE A 77 -9.82 -0.93 5.36
N PHE A 78 -10.73 -0.25 4.69
CA PHE A 78 -11.01 1.17 4.90
C PHE A 78 -12.25 1.45 5.75
N ASP A 79 -13.02 0.44 6.16
CA ASP A 79 -14.27 0.62 6.91
C ASP A 79 -14.04 1.16 8.34
N GLU A 80 -12.86 0.94 8.93
CA GLU A 80 -12.49 1.43 10.27
C GLU A 80 -11.82 2.82 10.28
N ILE A 81 -11.75 3.51 9.14
CA ILE A 81 -11.28 4.90 9.11
C ILE A 81 -12.45 5.82 9.44
N ASP A 82 -12.74 5.98 10.72
CA ASP A 82 -13.65 7.03 11.19
C ASP A 82 -13.09 8.41 10.77
N ASP A 83 -13.90 9.18 10.04
CA ASP A 83 -13.62 10.51 9.50
C ASP A 83 -13.54 11.60 10.61
N ASP A 84 -12.69 11.40 11.62
CA ASP A 84 -12.54 12.27 12.79
C ASP A 84 -11.47 13.38 12.64
N ASP A 85 -11.25 13.91 11.43
CA ASP A 85 -10.32 15.04 11.20
C ASP A 85 -10.96 16.17 10.37
N ASP A 86 -12.04 16.74 10.88
CA ASP A 86 -12.48 18.11 10.55
C ASP A 86 -11.88 19.09 11.59
N LYS A 87 -10.56 19.34 11.50
CA LYS A 87 -9.94 20.54 12.07
C LYS A 87 -8.90 21.11 11.10
N ASN A 88 -9.30 22.23 10.51
CA ASN A 88 -8.51 23.17 9.75
C ASN A 88 -7.13 23.45 10.38
N ASP A 89 -6.05 23.12 9.67
CA ASP A 89 -4.77 23.81 9.80
C ASP A 89 -4.30 24.19 8.40
N ASP A 90 -4.56 25.46 8.07
CA ASP A 90 -4.10 26.16 6.88
C ASP A 90 -2.57 26.26 6.92
N CYS A 91 -1.89 25.29 6.32
CA CYS A 91 -0.46 25.39 6.07
C CYS A 91 -0.25 25.84 4.62
N SER A 92 -0.31 27.15 4.39
CA SER A 92 0.23 27.73 3.17
C SER A 92 1.75 27.51 3.17
N CYS A 93 2.25 26.67 2.28
CA CYS A 93 3.66 26.64 1.94
C CYS A 93 3.82 27.34 0.60
N SER A 94 4.15 28.62 0.64
CA SER A 94 4.68 29.34 -0.51
C SER A 94 6.08 28.80 -0.82
N TYR A 95 6.27 28.25 -2.01
CA TYR A 95 7.61 28.10 -2.58
C TYR A 95 8.10 29.50 -3.00
N GLN A 96 9.11 30.02 -2.29
CA GLN A 96 10.07 30.99 -2.80
C GLN A 96 11.42 30.29 -2.98
#